data_AF-A0AAN0K1W1-F1
#
_entry.id   AF-A0AAN0K1W1-F1
#
_cell.length_a   1.000
_cell.length_b   1.000
_cell.length_c   1.000
_cell.angle_alpha   90.00
_cell.angle_beta   90.00
_cell.angle_gamma   90.00
#
_symmetry.space_group_name_H-M   'P 1'
#
loop_
_entity.id
_entity.type
_entity.pdbx_description
1 polymer ?
#
loop_
_entity_poly.entity_id
_entity_poly.type
_entity_poly.pdbx_seq_one_letter_code
_entity_poly.pdbx_strand_id
1 'polypeptide(L)'
;MNENHADFAELLESSLKEIANKLFEAKIITKQVQRSPTYDAIASSFLSMMNLLDSKSDLEKHCVKYLEALSSVGGPIEFAANLLREKWTTALEGALQLEQSVKRVRTNDDDIALDDFNLEF
;
A
#
# COMPACT_ATOMS: atom_id res chain seq x y z
N MET A 1 16.29 8.92 6.70
CA MET A 1 15.31 7.87 6.35
C MET A 1 15.44 7.56 4.86
N ASN A 2 16.31 6.61 4.48
CA ASN A 2 16.41 6.09 3.11
C ASN A 2 17.05 4.68 3.02
N GLU A 3 17.40 4.07 4.16
CA GLU A 3 18.17 2.81 4.19
C GLU A 3 17.32 1.59 3.82
N ASN A 4 16.01 1.60 4.13
CA ASN A 4 15.11 0.46 3.88
C ASN A 4 14.87 0.09 2.40
N HIS A 5 15.10 1.01 1.45
CA HIS A 5 14.80 0.76 0.03
C HIS A 5 15.90 -0.06 -0.65
N ALA A 6 17.17 0.19 -0.31
CA ALA A 6 18.30 -0.54 -0.85
C ALA A 6 18.30 -2.00 -0.36
N ASP A 7 18.09 -2.18 0.95
CA ASP A 7 18.09 -3.51 1.59
C ASP A 7 16.98 -4.42 1.03
N PHE A 8 15.80 -3.86 0.74
CA PHE A 8 14.69 -4.63 0.19
C PHE A 8 14.90 -4.98 -1.29
N ALA A 9 15.45 -4.06 -2.09
CA ALA A 9 15.75 -4.34 -3.49
C ALA A 9 16.84 -5.41 -3.64
N GLU A 10 17.92 -5.32 -2.86
CA GLU A 10 19.01 -6.30 -2.85
C GLU A 10 18.53 -7.68 -2.37
N LEU A 11 17.66 -7.70 -1.35
CA LEU A 11 17.03 -8.93 -0.88
C LEU A 11 16.18 -9.59 -1.98
N LEU A 12 15.36 -8.80 -2.68
CA LEU A 12 14.52 -9.28 -3.77
C LEU A 12 15.36 -9.77 -4.96
N GLU A 13 16.51 -9.14 -5.26
CA GLU A 13 17.37 -9.53 -6.38
C GLU A 13 17.88 -10.97 -6.26
N SER A 14 18.23 -11.40 -5.05
CA SER A 14 18.71 -12.77 -4.79
C SER A 14 17.66 -13.86 -5.05
N SER A 15 16.37 -13.53 -4.97
CA SER A 15 15.23 -14.46 -5.10
C SER A 15 14.30 -14.10 -6.27
N LEU A 16 14.75 -13.25 -7.21
CA LEU A 16 13.92 -12.70 -8.29
C LEU A 16 13.11 -13.75 -9.05
N LYS A 17 13.70 -14.93 -9.30
CA LYS A 17 13.03 -16.01 -10.03
C LYS A 17 11.88 -16.64 -9.25
N GLU A 18 12.06 -16.85 -7.95
CA GLU A 18 11.04 -17.43 -7.07
C GLU A 18 9.89 -16.45 -6.87
N ILE A 19 10.23 -15.18 -6.64
CA ILE A 19 9.28 -14.07 -6.55
C ILE A 19 8.47 -13.97 -7.84
N ALA A 20 9.13 -13.97 -9.01
CA ALA A 20 8.45 -13.86 -10.29
C ALA A 20 7.49 -15.03 -10.55
N ASN A 21 7.84 -16.26 -10.13
CA ASN A 21 6.93 -17.40 -10.22
C ASN A 21 5.66 -17.17 -9.38
N LYS A 22 5.80 -16.74 -8.12
CA LYS A 22 4.66 -16.45 -7.24
C LYS A 22 3.80 -15.30 -7.74
N LEU A 23 4.42 -14.23 -8.24
CA LEU A 23 3.69 -13.10 -8.80
C LEU A 23 2.97 -13.45 -10.11
N PHE A 24 3.52 -14.38 -10.91
CA PHE A 24 2.85 -14.89 -12.10
C PHE A 24 1.66 -15.79 -11.76
N GLU A 25 1.81 -16.69 -10.78
CA GLU A 25 0.70 -17.49 -10.23
C GLU A 25 -0.43 -16.58 -9.73
N ALA A 26 -0.07 -15.48 -9.06
CA ALA A 26 -1.00 -14.46 -8.59
C ALA A 26 -1.53 -13.55 -9.72
N LYS A 27 -1.14 -13.74 -10.99
CA LYS A 27 -1.55 -12.91 -12.14
C LYS A 27 -1.23 -11.41 -11.95
N ILE A 28 -0.15 -11.09 -11.25
CA ILE A 28 0.33 -9.71 -11.06
C ILE A 28 1.28 -9.30 -12.18
N ILE A 29 2.11 -10.24 -12.61
CA ILE A 29 3.05 -10.03 -13.72
C ILE A 29 2.69 -10.90 -14.91
N THR A 30 3.15 -10.50 -16.10
CA THR A 30 2.94 -11.27 -17.32
C THR A 30 3.94 -12.44 -17.43
N LYS A 31 3.64 -13.39 -18.31
CA LYS A 31 4.55 -14.50 -18.63
C LYS A 31 5.91 -14.01 -19.16
N GLN A 32 5.94 -12.85 -19.83
CA GLN A 32 7.18 -12.26 -20.32
C GLN A 32 8.08 -11.84 -19.17
N VAL A 33 7.52 -11.14 -18.17
CA VAL A 33 8.25 -10.73 -16.97
C VAL A 33 8.68 -11.94 -16.14
N GLN A 34 7.83 -12.98 -16.04
CA GLN A 34 8.19 -14.21 -15.33
C GLN A 34 9.39 -14.95 -15.96
N ARG A 35 9.52 -14.93 -17.28
CA ARG A 35 10.61 -15.62 -17.99
C ARG A 35 11.96 -14.92 -17.84
N SER A 36 11.97 -13.60 -17.75
CA SER A 36 13.19 -12.80 -17.62
C SER A 36 12.97 -11.72 -16.56
N PRO A 37 12.90 -12.11 -15.27
CA PRO A 37 12.53 -11.19 -14.21
C PRO A 37 13.65 -10.20 -13.92
N THR A 38 13.29 -8.93 -13.87
CA THR A 38 14.09 -7.86 -13.28
C THR A 38 13.23 -7.17 -12.23
N TYR A 39 13.87 -6.55 -11.23
CA TYR A 39 13.14 -5.75 -10.25
C TYR A 39 12.29 -4.68 -10.94
N ASP A 40 12.88 -3.96 -11.90
CA ASP A 40 12.20 -2.89 -12.65
C ASP A 40 10.96 -3.39 -13.41
N ALA A 41 11.05 -4.55 -14.07
CA ALA A 41 9.91 -5.10 -14.81
C ALA A 41 8.77 -5.56 -13.89
N ILE A 42 9.11 -6.11 -12.72
CA ILE A 42 8.14 -6.49 -11.69
C ILE A 42 7.48 -5.24 -11.09
N ALA A 43 8.28 -4.25 -10.68
CA ALA A 43 7.80 -3.00 -10.10
C ALA A 43 6.90 -2.24 -11.09
N SER A 44 7.32 -2.16 -12.35
CA SER A 44 6.54 -1.53 -13.43
C SER A 44 5.20 -2.24 -13.67
N SER A 45 5.16 -3.58 -13.61
CA SER A 45 3.92 -4.35 -13.76
C SER A 45 2.96 -4.06 -12.59
N PHE A 46 3.47 -4.04 -11.37
CA PHE A 46 2.70 -3.74 -10.17
C PHE A 46 2.13 -2.31 -10.21
N LEU A 47 2.96 -1.31 -10.52
CA LEU A 47 2.58 0.10 -10.61
C LEU A 47 1.57 0.36 -11.73
N SER A 48 1.75 -0.28 -12.89
CA SER A 48 0.82 -0.14 -14.01
C SER A 48 -0.59 -0.59 -13.62
N MET A 49 -0.72 -1.68 -12.85
CA MET A 49 -2.02 -2.10 -12.34
C MET A 49 -2.59 -1.11 -11.32
N MET A 50 -1.77 -0.58 -10.39
CA MET A 50 -2.25 0.43 -9.43
C MET A 50 -2.83 1.66 -10.12
N ASN A 51 -2.19 2.14 -11.19
CA ASN A 51 -2.62 3.32 -11.95
C ASN A 51 -3.95 3.13 -12.71
N LEU A 52 -4.43 1.89 -12.84
CA LEU A 52 -5.70 1.57 -13.50
C LEU A 52 -6.86 1.42 -12.51
N LEU A 53 -6.60 1.46 -11.19
CA LEU A 53 -7.60 1.23 -10.16
C LEU A 53 -8.18 2.56 -9.66
N ASP A 54 -9.49 2.73 -9.84
CA ASP A 54 -10.20 3.97 -9.46
C ASP A 54 -10.69 3.98 -8.00
N SER A 55 -10.64 2.83 -7.32
CA SER A 55 -11.17 2.70 -5.96
C SER A 55 -10.09 2.30 -4.95
N LYS A 56 -10.20 2.86 -3.74
CA LYS A 56 -9.36 2.49 -2.59
C LYS A 56 -9.45 0.99 -2.30
N SER A 57 -10.65 0.40 -2.38
CA SER A 57 -10.83 -1.03 -2.10
C SER A 57 -10.10 -1.92 -3.10
N ASP A 58 -10.13 -1.56 -4.39
CA ASP A 58 -9.42 -2.36 -5.41
C ASP A 58 -7.92 -2.18 -5.29
N LEU A 59 -7.44 -0.97 -4.96
CA LEU A 59 -6.04 -0.72 -4.64
C LEU A 59 -5.57 -1.57 -3.45
N GLU A 60 -6.33 -1.60 -2.36
CA GLU A 60 -6.05 -2.42 -1.19
C GLU A 60 -5.98 -3.91 -1.54
N LYS A 61 -6.96 -4.43 -2.30
CA LYS A 61 -6.94 -5.83 -2.76
C LYS A 61 -5.70 -6.16 -3.59
N HIS A 62 -5.31 -5.27 -4.50
CA HIS A 62 -4.12 -5.47 -5.33
C HIS A 62 -2.84 -5.48 -4.50
N CYS A 63 -2.71 -4.54 -3.56
CA CYS A 63 -1.61 -4.47 -2.60
C CYS A 63 -1.52 -5.72 -1.71
N VAL A 64 -2.65 -6.17 -1.14
CA VAL A 64 -2.69 -7.38 -0.30
C VAL A 64 -2.27 -8.61 -1.10
N LYS A 65 -2.82 -8.77 -2.31
CA LYS A 65 -2.49 -9.89 -3.20
C LYS A 65 -1.00 -9.94 -3.54
N TYR A 66 -0.38 -8.78 -3.75
CA TYR A 66 1.06 -8.67 -3.97
C TYR A 66 1.86 -9.14 -2.76
N LEU A 67 1.51 -8.67 -1.56
CA LEU A 67 2.19 -9.06 -0.32
C LEU A 67 1.98 -10.54 0.03
N GLU A 68 0.80 -11.11 -0.23
CA GLU A 68 0.54 -12.55 -0.07
C GLU A 68 1.41 -13.39 -1.00
N ALA A 69 1.53 -12.99 -2.27
CA ALA A 69 2.39 -13.67 -3.23
C ALA A 69 3.86 -13.63 -2.80
N LEU A 70 4.36 -12.47 -2.34
CA LEU A 70 5.72 -12.36 -1.78
C LEU A 70 5.89 -13.23 -0.53
N SER A 71 4.93 -13.18 0.38
CA SER A 71 4.93 -13.98 1.61
C SER A 71 5.03 -15.48 1.34
N SER A 72 4.42 -15.95 0.24
CA SER A 72 4.42 -17.37 -0.13
C SER A 72 5.76 -17.90 -0.67
N VAL A 73 6.75 -17.02 -0.90
CA VAL A 73 8.13 -17.43 -1.24
C VAL A 73 8.83 -18.03 -0.01
N GLY A 74 8.52 -17.54 1.19
CA GLY A 74 9.15 -17.97 2.44
C GLY A 74 10.44 -17.22 2.77
N GLY A 75 11.06 -17.61 3.88
CA GLY A 75 12.39 -17.13 4.28
C GLY A 75 12.46 -15.61 4.47
N PRO A 76 13.56 -14.95 4.08
CA PRO A 76 13.71 -13.51 4.20
C PRO A 76 12.65 -12.69 3.45
N ILE A 77 12.15 -13.22 2.32
CA ILE A 77 11.11 -12.54 1.52
C ILE A 77 9.79 -12.51 2.28
N GLU A 78 9.43 -13.61 2.93
CA GLU A 78 8.24 -13.65 3.80
C GLU A 78 8.33 -12.65 4.94
N PHE A 79 9.47 -12.62 5.64
CA PHE A 79 9.69 -11.67 6.72
C PHE A 79 9.50 -10.23 6.23
N ALA A 80 10.11 -9.87 5.11
CA ALA A 80 10.05 -8.53 4.58
C ALA A 80 8.65 -8.16 4.05
N ALA A 81 7.92 -9.11 3.45
CA ALA A 81 6.53 -8.92 3.02
C ALA A 81 5.59 -8.67 4.21
N ASN A 82 5.77 -9.41 5.31
CA ASN A 82 4.99 -9.22 6.54
C ASN A 82 5.31 -7.87 7.19
N LEU A 83 6.58 -7.48 7.27
CA LEU A 83 6.99 -6.17 7.77
C LEU A 83 6.39 -5.03 6.94
N LEU A 84 6.37 -5.16 5.61
CA LEU A 84 5.72 -4.18 4.72
C LEU A 84 4.22 -4.10 4.98
N ARG A 85 3.55 -5.25 5.16
CA ARG A 85 2.13 -5.31 5.49
C ARG A 85 1.83 -4.54 6.78
N GLU A 86 2.60 -4.78 7.84
CA GLU A 86 2.45 -4.07 9.12
C GLU A 86 2.64 -2.56 8.95
N LYS A 87 3.71 -2.13 8.27
CA LYS A 87 3.97 -0.70 8.01
C LYS A 87 2.85 -0.02 7.24
N TRP A 88 2.27 -0.69 6.25
CA TRP A 88 1.16 -0.15 5.47
C TRP A 88 -0.13 -0.06 6.29
N THR A 89 -0.44 -1.08 7.09
CA THR A 89 -1.59 -1.05 8.01
C THR A 89 -1.47 0.10 8.99
N THR A 90 -0.32 0.26 9.65
CA THR A 90 -0.08 1.37 10.59
C THR A 90 -0.18 2.74 9.91
N ALA A 91 0.37 2.88 8.70
CA ALA A 91 0.28 4.13 7.95
C ALA A 91 -1.17 4.47 7.59
N LEU A 92 -1.98 3.47 7.21
CA LEU A 92 -3.39 3.65 6.89
C LEU A 92 -4.21 4.04 8.13
N GLU A 93 -3.98 3.39 9.26
CA GLU A 93 -4.61 3.72 10.54
C GLU A 93 -4.29 5.14 10.98
N GLY A 94 -3.02 5.56 10.87
CA GLY A 94 -2.60 6.93 11.17
C GLY A 94 -3.24 7.97 10.25
N ALA A 95 -3.32 7.69 8.95
CA ALA A 95 -3.99 8.58 7.99
C ALA A 95 -5.49 8.72 8.27
N LEU A 96 -6.17 7.63 8.66
CA LEU A 96 -7.59 7.65 9.04
C LEU A 96 -7.84 8.49 10.30
N GLN A 97 -6.97 8.41 11.31
CA GLN A 97 -7.06 9.23 12.52
C GLN A 97 -6.89 10.73 12.22
N LEU A 98 -6.00 11.07 11.28
CA LEU A 98 -5.81 12.44 10.81
C LEU A 98 -7.08 12.96 10.13
N GLU A 99 -7.66 12.21 9.20
CA GLU A 99 -8.89 12.63 8.51
C GLU A 99 -10.08 12.81 9.45
N GLN A 100 -10.24 11.91 10.43
CA GLN A 100 -11.29 12.03 11.44
C GLN A 100 -11.12 13.27 12.33
N SER A 101 -9.87 13.59 12.68
CA SER A 101 -9.56 14.79 13.47
C SER A 101 -9.82 16.06 12.67
N VAL A 102 -9.46 16.07 11.39
CA VAL A 102 -9.73 17.20 10.47
C VAL A 102 -11.24 17.38 10.23
N LYS A 103 -12.01 16.30 10.08
CA LYS A 103 -13.48 16.38 9.97
C LYS A 103 -14.11 16.95 11.24
N ARG A 104 -13.67 16.53 12.43
CA ARG A 104 -14.15 17.08 13.71
C ARG A 104 -13.86 18.56 13.88
N VAL A 105 -12.69 19.03 13.43
CA VAL A 105 -12.37 20.47 13.46
C VAL A 105 -13.32 21.26 12.57
N ARG A 106 -13.61 20.78 11.34
CA ARG A 106 -14.52 21.48 10.42
C ARG A 106 -15.97 21.53 10.90
N THR A 107 -16.47 20.46 11.52
CA THR A 107 -17.84 20.46 12.07
C THR A 107 -17.98 21.39 13.27
N ASN A 108 -16.90 21.61 14.03
CA ASN A 108 -16.93 22.49 15.20
C ASN A 108 -16.89 23.98 14.84
N ASP A 109 -16.40 24.34 13.64
CA ASP A 109 -16.37 25.73 13.17
C ASP A 109 -17.71 26.14 12.54
N ASP A 110 -18.49 25.19 11.99
CA ASP A 110 -19.80 25.45 11.37
C ASP A 110 -20.95 25.52 12.40
N ASP A 111 -20.75 25.04 13.64
CA ASP A 111 -21.75 25.07 14.73
C ASP A 111 -21.67 26.33 15.63
N ILE A 112 -20.72 27.27 15.40
CA ILE A 112 -20.60 28.54 16.16
C ILE A 112 -21.19 29.73 15.40
N ALA A 113 -22.32 29.53 14.73
CA ALA A 113 -23.14 30.63 14.29
C ALA A 113 -24.59 30.18 14.33
N LEU A 114 -25.30 30.43 15.44
CA LEU A 114 -26.74 30.74 15.44
C LEU A 114 -27.37 31.08 16.82
N ASP A 115 -26.60 31.27 17.91
CA ASP A 115 -27.21 31.48 19.24
C ASP A 115 -26.95 32.84 19.94
N ASP A 116 -26.48 33.87 19.23
CA ASP A 116 -26.16 35.17 19.86
C ASP A 116 -27.08 36.36 19.47
N PHE A 117 -28.28 36.09 18.94
CA PHE A 117 -29.33 37.12 18.77
C PHE A 117 -30.60 36.78 19.55
N ASN A 118 -30.47 36.71 20.87
CA ASN A 118 -31.58 36.96 21.79
C ASN A 118 -31.13 37.98 22.84
N LEU A 119 -31.31 39.25 22.53
CA LEU A 119 -31.37 40.32 23.52
C LEU A 119 -32.76 40.93 23.43
N GLU A 120 -33.62 40.52 24.35
CA GLU A 120 -34.79 41.28 24.77
C GLU A 120 -34.34 42.67 25.23
N PHE A 121 -34.89 43.73 24.62
CA PHE A 121 -35.70 44.78 25.27
C PHE A 121 -36.23 45.76 24.21
#